data_AF-A0A3B9NPN3-F1
#
_entry.id   AF-A0A3B9NPN3-F1
#
_cell.length_a   1.000
_cell.length_b   1.000
_cell.length_c   1.000
_cell.angle_alpha   90.00
_cell.angle_beta   90.00
_cell.angle_gamma   90.00
#
_symmetry.space_group_name_H-M   'P 1'
#
loop_
_entity.id
_entity.type
_entity.pdbx_description
1 polymer ?
#
loop_
_entity_poly.entity_id
_entity_poly.type
_entity_poly.pdbx_seq_one_letter_code
_entity_poly.pdbx_strand_id
1 'polypeptide(L)'
;FGCESVYASLKAKVKGMEAIPLETHYETLGCTPGMTLAEVKRAYRRLAMKHHPDRVQADGLPPELLEAAEARFKDIQNAFDAVEKALKPS
;
A
#
# COMPACT_ATOMS: atom_id res chain seq x y z
N PHE A 1 -0.87 -29.33 17.50
CA PHE A 1 -1.60 -28.23 16.83
C PHE A 1 -0.99 -26.92 17.29
N GLY A 2 0.10 -26.49 16.65
CA GLY A 2 0.87 -25.31 17.08
C GLY A 2 0.86 -24.27 15.97
N CYS A 3 -0.12 -23.38 15.99
CA CYS A 3 -0.25 -22.29 15.02
C CYS A 3 -0.49 -20.95 15.75
N GLU A 4 0.36 -20.61 16.72
CA GLU A 4 0.29 -19.29 17.40
C GLU A 4 1.63 -18.55 17.45
N SER A 5 2.74 -19.16 17.01
CA SER A 5 4.08 -18.57 17.18
C SER A 5 4.47 -17.55 16.08
N VAL A 6 3.80 -17.53 14.93
CA VAL A 6 4.23 -16.69 13.80
C VAL A 6 3.61 -15.29 13.84
N TYR A 7 2.47 -15.12 14.53
CA TYR A 7 1.76 -13.84 14.64
C TYR A 7 2.32 -12.90 15.71
N ALA A 8 3.00 -13.44 16.74
CA ALA A 8 3.62 -12.64 17.79
C ALA A 8 4.86 -11.85 17.29
N SER A 9 5.60 -12.40 16.32
CA SER A 9 6.79 -11.75 15.76
C SER A 9 6.48 -10.67 14.71
N LEU A 10 5.33 -10.76 14.01
CA LEU A 10 4.89 -9.69 13.12
C LEU A 10 4.45 -8.44 13.88
N LYS A 11 3.95 -8.58 15.11
CA LYS A 11 3.42 -7.45 15.91
C LYS A 11 4.52 -6.60 16.56
N ALA A 12 5.72 -7.16 16.76
CA ALA A 12 6.84 -6.44 17.39
C ALA A 12 7.52 -5.41 16.46
N LYS A 13 7.37 -5.54 15.13
CA LYS A 13 7.83 -4.52 14.16
C LYS A 13 6.84 -3.35 13.99
N VAL A 14 5.64 -3.45 14.55
CA VAL A 14 4.63 -2.38 14.55
C VAL A 14 4.73 -1.52 15.83
N LYS A 15 5.91 -1.51 16.48
CA LYS A 15 6.22 -0.67 17.66
C LYS A 15 6.82 0.70 17.29
N GLY A 16 6.69 1.10 16.02
CA GLY A 16 7.15 2.39 15.50
C GLY A 16 6.07 3.04 14.64
N MET A 17 4.82 3.02 15.08
CA MET A 17 3.72 3.76 14.46
C MET A 17 3.85 5.26 14.80
N GLU A 18 5.02 5.81 14.53
CA GLU A 18 5.21 7.25 14.33
C GLU A 18 4.80 7.50 12.88
N ALA A 19 4.10 8.61 12.61
CA ALA A 19 3.55 8.96 11.31
C ALA A 19 4.44 8.44 10.16
N ILE A 20 3.91 7.49 9.36
CA ILE A 20 4.67 6.85 8.29
C ILE A 20 5.30 7.99 7.48
N PRO A 21 6.63 8.12 7.47
CA PRO A 21 7.22 9.32 6.91
C PRO A 21 6.95 9.33 5.40
N LEU A 22 6.88 10.53 4.80
CA LEU A 22 6.52 10.68 3.39
C LEU A 22 7.43 9.83 2.49
N GLU A 23 8.72 9.71 2.84
CA GLU A 23 9.69 8.79 2.24
C GLU A 23 9.19 7.34 2.15
N THR A 24 8.62 6.78 3.23
CA THR A 24 8.09 5.41 3.22
C THR A 24 6.82 5.30 2.35
N HIS A 25 6.03 6.37 2.25
CA HIS A 25 4.91 6.41 1.29
C HIS A 25 5.41 6.38 -0.16
N TYR A 26 6.47 7.15 -0.45
CA TYR A 26 7.14 7.12 -1.75
C TYR A 26 7.71 5.72 -2.06
N GLU A 27 8.39 5.07 -1.11
CA GLU A 27 8.91 3.70 -1.28
C GLU A 27 7.79 2.68 -1.53
N THR A 28 6.68 2.78 -0.79
CA THR A 28 5.51 1.90 -0.95
C THR A 28 4.90 2.04 -2.34
N LEU A 29 4.89 3.26 -2.89
CA LEU A 29 4.43 3.55 -4.25
C LEU A 29 5.49 3.26 -5.32
N GLY A 30 6.74 2.96 -4.95
CA GLY A 30 7.87 2.87 -5.88
C GLY A 30 8.25 4.21 -6.52
N CYS A 31 7.94 5.31 -5.85
CA CYS A 31 8.27 6.68 -6.24
C CYS A 31 9.48 7.21 -5.45
N THR A 32 10.10 8.28 -5.93
CA THR A 32 11.12 9.01 -5.17
C THR A 32 10.56 10.29 -4.54
N PRO A 33 11.04 10.68 -3.34
CA PRO A 33 10.68 11.97 -2.75
C PRO A 33 11.11 13.11 -3.69
N GLY A 34 10.16 13.97 -4.05
CA GLY A 34 10.35 15.03 -5.05
C GLY A 34 9.82 14.71 -6.45
N MET A 35 9.20 13.54 -6.65
CA MET A 35 8.44 13.27 -7.88
C MET A 35 7.22 14.19 -8.01
N THR A 36 6.90 14.59 -9.25
CA THR A 36 5.69 15.37 -9.52
C THR A 36 4.45 14.49 -9.41
N LEU A 37 3.29 15.12 -9.20
CA LEU A 37 1.99 14.43 -9.14
C LEU A 37 1.77 13.47 -10.33
N ALA A 38 2.25 13.85 -11.52
CA ALA A 38 2.13 13.03 -12.73
C ALA A 38 2.88 11.70 -12.61
N GLU A 39 4.10 11.72 -12.06
CA GLU A 39 4.92 10.53 -11.84
C GLU A 39 4.31 9.65 -10.75
N VAL A 40 3.82 10.24 -9.65
CA VAL A 40 3.15 9.51 -8.58
C VAL A 40 1.87 8.85 -9.09
N LYS A 41 1.06 9.53 -9.93
CA LYS A 41 -0.12 8.94 -10.58
C LYS A 41 0.24 7.78 -11.50
N ARG A 42 1.37 7.86 -12.19
CA ARG A 42 1.85 6.80 -13.09
C ARG A 42 2.26 5.55 -12.30
N ALA A 43 2.96 5.72 -11.19
CA ALA A 43 3.33 4.64 -10.30
C ALA A 43 2.11 4.02 -9.62
N TYR A 44 1.18 4.85 -9.12
CA TYR A 44 -0.11 4.42 -8.58
C TYR A 44 -0.87 3.55 -9.58
N ARG A 45 -1.02 3.98 -10.84
CA ARG A 45 -1.69 3.17 -11.87
C ARG A 45 -1.02 1.81 -12.09
N ARG A 46 0.32 1.75 -12.06
CA ARG A 46 1.06 0.48 -12.17
C ARG A 46 0.80 -0.44 -10.99
N LEU A 47 0.83 0.08 -9.76
CA LEU A 47 0.53 -0.71 -8.56
C LEU A 47 -0.93 -1.15 -8.50
N ALA A 48 -1.86 -0.25 -8.86
CA ALA A 48 -3.28 -0.51 -8.95
C ALA A 48 -3.59 -1.69 -9.88
N MET A 49 -2.99 -1.73 -11.07
CA MET A 49 -3.15 -2.85 -12.00
C MET A 49 -2.53 -4.16 -11.49
N LYS A 50 -1.48 -4.07 -10.67
CA LYS A 50 -0.81 -5.24 -10.08
C LYS A 50 -1.60 -5.86 -8.92
N HIS A 51 -2.27 -5.01 -8.14
CA HIS A 51 -3.05 -5.40 -6.96
C HIS A 51 -4.57 -5.33 -7.20
N HIS A 52 -5.01 -5.28 -8.45
CA HIS A 52 -6.42 -5.06 -8.76
C HIS A 52 -7.28 -6.26 -8.33
N PRO A 53 -8.37 -6.05 -7.56
CA PRO A 53 -9.24 -7.13 -7.10
C PRO A 53 -9.91 -7.87 -8.26
N ASP A 54 -10.09 -7.22 -9.42
CA ASP A 54 -10.62 -7.86 -10.65
C ASP A 54 -9.76 -9.04 -11.12
N ARG A 55 -8.43 -8.99 -10.98
CA ARG A 55 -7.58 -10.17 -11.26
C ARG A 55 -7.77 -11.27 -10.24
N VAL A 56 -7.91 -10.89 -8.97
CA VAL A 56 -8.13 -11.85 -7.87
C VAL A 56 -9.50 -12.52 -8.01
N GLN A 57 -10.49 -11.77 -8.45
CA GLN A 57 -11.85 -12.24 -8.74
C GLN A 57 -11.89 -13.10 -10.00
N ALA A 58 -11.14 -12.73 -11.05
CA ALA A 58 -11.06 -13.49 -12.29
C ALA A 58 -10.37 -14.85 -12.13
N ASP A 59 -9.36 -14.94 -11.25
CA ASP A 59 -8.72 -16.22 -10.88
C ASP A 59 -9.58 -17.08 -9.94
N GLY A 60 -10.76 -16.60 -9.50
CA GLY A 60 -11.64 -17.33 -8.59
C GLY A 60 -11.03 -17.57 -7.21
N LEU A 61 -10.12 -16.69 -6.78
CA LEU A 61 -9.41 -16.81 -5.51
C LEU A 61 -10.37 -16.57 -4.33
N PRO A 62 -10.09 -17.17 -3.16
CA PRO A 62 -10.95 -17.05 -1.99
C PRO A 62 -11.13 -15.59 -1.56
N PRO A 63 -12.29 -15.24 -0.98
CA PRO A 63 -12.63 -13.87 -0.58
C PRO A 63 -11.61 -13.26 0.38
N GLU A 64 -10.94 -14.06 1.20
CA GLU A 64 -9.86 -13.61 2.09
C GLU A 64 -8.69 -12.96 1.33
N LEU A 65 -8.36 -13.46 0.14
CA LEU A 65 -7.33 -12.84 -0.70
C LEU A 65 -7.84 -11.60 -1.43
N LEU A 66 -9.15 -11.55 -1.71
CA LEU A 66 -9.79 -10.37 -2.27
C LEU A 66 -9.75 -9.22 -1.27
N GLU A 67 -10.08 -9.50 0.00
CA GLU A 67 -9.98 -8.54 1.11
C GLU A 67 -8.52 -8.12 1.35
N ALA A 68 -7.57 -9.04 1.27
CA ALA A 68 -6.15 -8.71 1.38
C ALA A 68 -5.66 -7.81 0.24
N ALA A 69 -6.13 -8.05 -1.00
CA ALA A 69 -5.82 -7.22 -2.15
C ALA A 69 -6.47 -5.84 -2.04
N GLU A 70 -7.73 -5.76 -1.62
CA GLU A 70 -8.41 -4.48 -1.37
C GLU A 70 -7.73 -3.69 -0.24
N ALA A 71 -7.36 -4.34 0.86
CA ALA A 71 -6.64 -3.70 1.97
C ALA A 71 -5.29 -3.12 1.49
N ARG A 72 -4.52 -3.89 0.72
CA ARG A 72 -3.29 -3.42 0.06
C ARG A 72 -3.56 -2.23 -0.86
N PHE A 73 -4.63 -2.29 -1.65
CA PHE A 73 -5.00 -1.23 -2.57
C PHE A 73 -5.37 0.07 -1.83
N LYS A 74 -6.13 -0.04 -0.74
CA LYS A 74 -6.47 1.09 0.15
C LYS A 74 -5.22 1.71 0.78
N ASP A 75 -4.26 0.89 1.19
CA ASP A 75 -2.99 1.36 1.75
C ASP A 75 -2.20 2.16 0.71
N ILE A 76 -2.12 1.66 -0.53
CA ILE A 76 -1.52 2.35 -1.68
C ILE A 76 -2.26 3.67 -1.99
N GLN A 77 -3.60 3.68 -1.91
CA GLN A 77 -4.39 4.90 -2.11
C GLN A 77 -4.14 5.94 -1.02
N ASN A 78 -4.13 5.53 0.26
CA ASN A 78 -3.79 6.41 1.37
C ASN A 78 -2.38 6.98 1.19
N ALA A 79 -1.45 6.13 0.75
CA ALA A 79 -0.08 6.55 0.50
C ALA A 79 -0.02 7.63 -0.59
N PHE A 80 -0.76 7.41 -1.68
CA PHE A 80 -0.88 8.34 -2.80
C PHE A 80 -1.50 9.67 -2.37
N ASP A 81 -2.57 9.65 -1.57
CA ASP A 81 -3.28 10.85 -1.12
C ASP A 81 -2.37 11.74 -0.25
N ALA A 82 -1.65 11.15 0.71
CA ALA A 82 -0.72 11.89 1.55
C ALA A 82 0.42 12.52 0.74
N VAL A 83 0.95 11.79 -0.25
CA VAL A 83 1.96 12.31 -1.18
C VAL A 83 1.40 13.41 -2.08
N GLU A 84 0.20 13.24 -2.64
CA GLU A 84 -0.46 14.25 -3.46
C GLU A 84 -0.68 15.54 -2.65
N LYS A 85 -1.12 15.41 -1.41
CA LYS A 85 -1.34 16.55 -0.51
C LYS A 85 -0.05 17.27 -0.14
N ALA A 86 1.05 16.52 0.06
CA ALA A 86 2.36 17.11 0.29
C ALA A 86 2.92 17.85 -0.96
N LEU A 87 2.57 17.38 -2.16
CA LEU A 87 3.00 17.97 -3.45
C LEU A 87 2.16 19.17 -3.90
N LYS A 88 0.95 19.34 -3.39
CA LYS A 88 0.13 20.55 -3.58
C LYS A 88 0.21 21.44 -2.33
N PRO A 89 1.28 22.24 -2.14
CA PRO A 89 1.24 23.30 -1.14
C PRO A 89 0.22 24.35 -1.61
N SER A 90 -0.87 24.51 -0.86
CA SER A 90 -1.78 25.66 -0.96
C SER A 90 -1.19 26.87 -0.24
#